data_AF-A0A1C5ZCG1-F1
#
_entry.id   AF-A0A1C5ZCG1-F1
#
_cell.length_a   1.000
_cell.length_b   1.000
_cell.length_c   1.000
_cell.angle_alpha   90.00
_cell.angle_beta   90.00
_cell.angle_gamma   90.00
#
_symmetry.space_group_name_H-M   'P 1'
#
loop_
_entity.id
_entity.type
_entity.pdbx_description
1 polymer ?
#
loop_
_entity_poly.entity_id
_entity_poly.type
_entity_poly.pdbx_seq_one_letter_code
_entity_poly.pdbx_strand_id
1 'polypeptide(L)' 'MIFMFFSKKNASKQAYRRETNELKRQIELSKTAILSAQNQFEQVVDPTLVDCYIYELNAAQLRYQFLLRRLKIRELQEV' A
#
# COMPACT_ATOMS: atom_id res chain seq x y z
N MET A 1 30.57 -5.78 -25.65
CA MET A 1 29.50 -6.65 -25.12
C MET A 1 29.37 -6.64 -23.59
N ILE A 2 30.44 -6.44 -22.81
CA ILE A 2 30.41 -6.49 -21.32
C ILE A 2 29.69 -5.29 -20.67
N PHE A 3 29.76 -4.10 -21.26
CA PHE A 3 29.15 -2.87 -20.72
C PHE A 3 27.60 -2.91 -20.65
N MET A 4 26.96 -3.58 -21.62
CA MET A 4 25.50 -3.72 -21.66
C MET A 4 24.97 -4.57 -20.49
N PHE A 5 25.73 -5.57 -20.03
CA PHE A 5 25.33 -6.43 -18.91
C PHE A 5 25.34 -5.69 -17.57
N PHE A 6 26.33 -4.81 -17.34
CA PHE A 6 26.40 -4.00 -16.11
C PHE A 6 25.32 -2.92 -16.06
N SER A 7 25.03 -2.26 -17.18
CA SER A 7 23.98 -1.24 -17.24
C SER A 7 22.59 -1.85 -16.99
N LYS A 8 22.30 -3.01 -17.58
CA LYS A 8 21.03 -3.73 -17.40
C LYS A 8 20.78 -4.13 -15.94
N LYS A 9 21.83 -4.55 -15.22
CA LYS A 9 21.75 -4.95 -13.80
C LYS A 9 21.47 -3.78 -12.85
N ASN A 10 21.94 -2.57 -13.19
CA ASN A 10 21.65 -1.35 -12.44
C ASN A 10 20.21 -0.86 -12.67
N ALA A 11 19.71 -0.96 -13.91
CA ALA A 11 18.35 -0.59 -14.26
C ALA A 11 17.30 -1.46 -13.52
N SER A 12 17.51 -2.78 -13.45
CA SER A 12 16.61 -3.68 -12.72
C SER A 12 16.59 -3.41 -11.21
N LYS A 13 17.75 -3.15 -10.61
CA LYS A 13 17.86 -2.79 -9.19
C LYS A 13 17.19 -1.44 -8.88
N GLN A 14 17.29 -0.48 -9.81
CA GLN A 14 16.62 0.82 -9.67
C GLN A 14 15.09 0.69 -9.81
N ALA A 15 14.61 -0.12 -10.76
CA ALA A 15 13.18 -0.40 -10.93
C ALA A 15 12.60 -1.06 -9.66
N TYR A 16 13.30 -2.05 -9.11
CA TYR A 16 12.90 -2.70 -7.85
C TYR A 16 12.76 -1.68 -6.71
N ARG A 17 13.76 -0.81 -6.51
CA ARG A 17 13.70 0.25 -5.46
C ARG A 17 12.52 1.20 -5.67
N ARG A 18 12.25 1.61 -6.91
CA ARG A 18 11.11 2.48 -7.24
C ARG A 18 9.79 1.83 -6.89
N GLU A 19 9.60 0.57 -7.29
CA GLU A 19 8.39 -0.19 -6.98
C GLU A 19 8.21 -0.40 -5.48
N THR A 20 9.28 -0.70 -4.74
CA THR A 20 9.24 -0.86 -3.28
C THR A 20 8.88 0.46 -2.58
N ASN A 21 9.43 1.59 -3.05
CA ASN A 21 9.08 2.91 -2.52
C ASN A 21 7.62 3.28 -2.82
N GLU A 22 7.14 2.98 -4.02
CA GLU A 22 5.73 3.17 -4.37
C GLU A 22 4.82 2.30 -3.51
N LEU A 23 5.19 1.05 -3.26
CA LEU A 23 4.45 0.15 -2.39
C LEU A 23 4.36 0.71 -0.96
N LYS A 24 5.46 1.22 -0.41
CA LYS A 24 5.48 1.90 0.90
C LYS A 24 4.59 3.14 0.92
N ARG A 25 4.62 3.95 -0.14
CA ARG A 25 3.73 5.11 -0.30
C ARG A 25 2.26 4.71 -0.27
N GLN A 26 1.89 3.65 -0.99
CA GLN A 26 0.51 3.13 -1.01
C GLN A 26 0.04 2.58 0.34
N ILE A 27 0.97 2.00 1.12
CA ILE A 27 0.70 1.55 2.49
C ILE A 27 0.35 2.75 3.38
N GLU A 28 1.16 3.81 3.36
CA GLU A 28 0.89 5.03 4.14
C GLU A 28 -0.42 5.69 3.72
N LEU A 29 -0.70 5.81 2.42
CA LEU A 29 -2.00 6.33 1.93
C LEU A 29 -3.17 5.48 2.42
N SER A 30 -3.02 4.16 2.45
CA SER A 30 -4.06 3.27 2.96
C SER A 30 -4.25 3.41 4.47
N LYS A 31 -3.17 3.60 5.22
CA LYS A 31 -3.23 3.90 6.65
C LYS A 31 -3.96 5.22 6.93
N THR A 32 -3.65 6.28 6.17
CA THR A 32 -4.37 7.55 6.28
C THR A 32 -5.86 7.40 5.97
N ALA A 33 -6.22 6.65 4.92
CA ALA A 33 -7.62 6.40 4.58
C ALA A 33 -8.38 5.66 5.69
N ILE A 34 -7.74 4.67 6.34
CA ILE A 34 -8.31 3.98 7.51
C ILE A 34 -8.59 4.97 8.64
N LEU A 35 -7.61 5.81 8.99
CA LEU A 35 -7.76 6.79 10.07
C LEU A 35 -8.84 7.83 9.76
N SER A 36 -8.92 8.29 8.51
CA SER A 36 -9.99 9.19 8.07
C SER A 36 -11.35 8.53 8.22
N ALA A 37 -11.55 7.33 7.65
CA ALA A 37 -12.81 6.59 7.71
C ALA A 37 -13.24 6.30 9.16
N GLN A 38 -12.30 5.99 10.05
CA GLN A 38 -12.55 5.84 11.48
C GLN A 38 -13.05 7.14 12.11
N ASN A 39 -12.36 8.26 11.86
CA ASN A 39 -12.80 9.56 12.40
C ASN A 39 -14.18 9.96 11.88
N GLN A 40 -14.48 9.69 10.61
CA GLN A 40 -15.79 9.98 10.02
C GLN A 40 -16.89 9.07 10.58
N PHE A 41 -16.58 7.79 10.84
CA PHE A 41 -17.47 6.86 11.52
C PHE A 41 -17.78 7.30 12.96
N GLU A 42 -16.78 7.78 13.71
CA GLU A 42 -16.99 8.27 15.09
C GLU A 42 -17.86 9.53 15.14
N GLN A 43 -17.80 10.37 14.11
CA GLN A 43 -18.53 11.63 14.03
C GLN A 43 -19.91 11.51 13.35
N VAL A 44 -20.26 10.34 12.80
CA VAL A 44 -21.52 10.17 12.07
C VAL A 44 -22.70 10.20 13.04
N VAL A 45 -23.64 11.11 12.77
CA VAL A 45 -24.92 11.21 13.50
C VAL A 45 -26.06 10.58 12.69
N ASP A 46 -25.87 10.43 11.38
CA ASP A 46 -26.83 9.82 10.48
C ASP A 46 -26.74 8.28 10.52
N PRO A 47 -27.75 7.57 11.04
CA PRO A 47 -27.76 6.11 11.11
C PRO A 47 -27.75 5.44 9.73
N THR A 48 -28.16 6.13 8.65
CA THR A 48 -28.15 5.55 7.30
C THR A 48 -26.75 5.48 6.68
N LEU A 49 -25.78 6.24 7.20
CA LEU A 49 -24.40 6.26 6.71
C LEU A 49 -23.48 5.29 7.47
N VAL A 50 -23.95 4.70 8.57
CA VAL A 50 -23.20 3.74 9.40
C VAL A 50 -22.67 2.59 8.55
N ASP A 51 -23.53 1.98 7.72
CA ASP A 51 -23.14 0.87 6.86
C ASP A 51 -22.11 1.30 5.80
N CYS A 52 -22.26 2.50 5.22
CA CYS A 52 -21.31 3.03 4.25
C CYS A 52 -19.90 3.11 4.84
N TYR A 53 -19.78 3.65 6.05
CA TYR A 53 -18.50 3.77 6.74
C TYR A 53 -17.93 2.42 7.17
N ILE A 54 -18.77 1.45 7.56
CA ILE A 54 -18.33 0.08 7.83
C ILE A 54 -17.70 -0.53 6.58
N TYR A 55 -18.36 -0.41 5.42
CA TYR A 55 -17.82 -0.92 4.15
C TYR A 55 -16.56 -0.18 3.71
N GLU A 56 -16.53 1.14 3.85
CA GLU A 56 -15.35 1.96 3.52
C GLU A 56 -14.14 1.60 4.39
N LEU A 57 -14.34 1.48 5.70
CA LEU A 57 -13.31 1.09 6.64
C LEU A 57 -12.79 -0.32 6.34
N ASN A 58 -13.68 -1.29 6.12
CA ASN A 58 -13.30 -2.65 5.80
C ASN A 58 -12.52 -2.71 4.47
N ALA A 59 -12.96 -1.98 3.44
CA ALA A 59 -12.26 -1.90 2.16
C ALA A 59 -10.86 -1.30 2.31
N ALA A 60 -10.71 -0.23 3.10
CA ALA A 60 -9.42 0.38 3.38
C ALA A 60 -8.48 -0.57 4.15
N GLN A 61 -9.01 -1.30 5.14
CA GLN A 61 -8.29 -2.32 5.90
C GLN A 61 -7.83 -3.49 5.04
N LEU A 62 -8.71 -4.03 4.19
CA LEU A 62 -8.37 -5.10 3.24
C LEU A 62 -7.27 -4.66 2.27
N ARG A 63 -7.37 -3.44 1.74
CA ARG A 63 -6.32 -2.86 0.89
C ARG A 63 -4.99 -2.78 1.63
N TYR A 64 -4.99 -2.27 2.86
CA TYR A 64 -3.78 -2.18 3.69
C TYR A 64 -3.14 -3.54 3.96
N GLN A 65 -3.94 -4.54 4.35
CA GLN A 65 -3.47 -5.92 4.58
C GLN A 65 -2.86 -6.53 3.32
N PHE A 66 -3.50 -6.34 2.17
CA PHE A 66 -2.98 -6.81 0.89
C PHE A 66 -1.61 -6.18 0.56
N LEU A 67 -1.47 -4.87 0.74
CA LEU A 67 -0.22 -4.16 0.47
C LEU A 67 0.91 -4.60 1.42
N LEU A 68 0.62 -4.82 2.70
CA LEU A 68 1.60 -5.36 3.66
C LEU A 68 2.09 -6.76 3.27
N ARG A 69 1.17 -7.65 2.85
CA ARG A 69 1.55 -8.98 2.36
C ARG A 69 2.45 -8.90 1.14
N ARG A 70 2.13 -8.00 0.20
CA ARG A 70 2.99 -7.74 -0.98
C ARG A 70 4.37 -7.24 -0.58
N LEU A 71 4.47 -6.35 0.41
CA LEU A 71 5.75 -5.81 0.87
C LEU A 71 6.61 -6.93 1.48
N LYS A 72 6.02 -7.76 2.34
CA LYS A 72 6.71 -8.91 2.94
C LYS A 72 7.25 -9.87 1.87
N ILE A 73 6.45 -10.18 0.85
CA ILE A 73 6.89 -11.05 -0.27
C ILE A 73 8.05 -10.40 -1.04
N ARG A 74 7.99 -9.10 -1.30
CA ARG A 74 9.05 -8.34 -1.96
C ARG A 74 10.36 -8.38 -1.17
N GLU A 75 10.31 -8.11 0.14
CA GLU A 75 11.49 -8.13 1.01
C GLU A 75 12.17 -9.51 1.05
N LEU A 76 11.38 -10.59 1.00
CA LEU A 76 11.91 -11.96 0.92
C LEU A 76 12.54 -12.30 -0.45
N GLN A 77 12.19 -11.58 -1.52
CA GLN A 77 12.79 -11.76 -2.86
C GLN A 77 14.11 -11.00 -3.03
N GLU A 78 14.45 -10.09 -2.13
CA GLU A 78 15.68 -9.29 -2.18
C GLU A 78 16.87 -9.94 -1.45
N VAL A 79 16.62 -11.03 -0.71
CA VAL A 79 17.61 -11.88 -0.02
C VAL A 79 18.14 -12.95 -0.98
#